data_AF-A0A2R8VH88-F1
#
_entry.id   AF-A0A2R8VH88-F1
#
_cell.length_a   1.000
_cell.length_b   1.000
_cell.length_c   1.000
_cell.angle_alpha   90.00
_cell.angle_beta   90.00
_cell.angle_gamma   90.00
#
_symmetry.space_group_name_H-M   'P 1'
#
loop_
_entity.id
_entity.type
_entity.pdbx_description
1 polymer ?
#
loop_
_entity_poly.entity_id
_entity_poly.type
_entity_poly.pdbx_seq_one_letter_code
_entity_poly.pdbx_strand_id
1 'polypeptide(L)'
;MNCRSEVLEVSVEGRQVEEAMLAVLHTVLLHRSTGKFHYKKEGTYSIGTVGIQDVDCDFIDFTYVRVSSEELDRALRKVVGEFK
;
A
#
# COMPACT_ATOMS: atom_id res chain seq x y z
N MET A 1 -22.41 11.34 5.11
CA MET A 1 -21.14 10.62 4.88
C MET A 1 -20.28 10.82 6.11
N ASN A 2 -20.26 9.85 7.03
CA ASN A 2 -19.49 9.95 8.27
C ASN A 2 -18.15 9.24 8.08
N CYS A 3 -17.07 9.83 8.60
CA CYS A 3 -15.75 9.21 8.58
C CYS A 3 -15.76 7.90 9.39
N ARG A 4 -15.00 6.90 8.92
CA ARG A 4 -14.78 5.62 9.60
C ARG A 4 -13.31 5.51 9.95
N SER A 5 -13.03 5.10 11.18
CA SER A 5 -11.67 4.98 11.72
C SER A 5 -11.46 3.57 12.26
N GLU A 6 -10.30 3.01 11.97
CA GLU A 6 -9.87 1.70 12.46
C GLU A 6 -8.47 1.85 13.09
N VAL A 7 -8.19 1.10 14.15
CA VAL A 7 -6.92 1.14 14.89
C VAL A 7 -6.31 -0.25 14.89
N LEU A 8 -5.01 -0.32 14.59
CA LEU A 8 -4.22 -1.55 14.65
C LEU A 8 -3.02 -1.32 15.56
N GLU A 9 -2.71 -2.29 16.40
CA GLU A 9 -1.57 -2.27 17.31
C GLU A 9 -0.66 -3.45 17.01
N VAL A 10 0.64 -3.20 16.95
CA VAL A 10 1.69 -4.22 16.77
C VAL A 10 2.83 -3.95 17.75
N SER A 11 3.41 -5.02 18.30
CA SER A 11 4.61 -4.96 19.13
C SER A 11 5.75 -5.63 18.39
N VAL A 12 6.79 -4.87 18.05
CA VAL A 12 7.88 -5.31 17.18
C VAL A 12 9.22 -4.78 17.68
N GLU A 13 10.31 -5.41 17.24
CA GLU A 13 11.66 -4.88 17.45
C GLU A 13 11.90 -3.67 16.52
N GLY A 14 12.79 -2.73 16.90
CA GLY A 14 13.05 -1.52 16.10
C GLY A 14 13.42 -1.78 14.64
N ARG A 15 14.11 -2.89 14.35
CA ARG A 15 14.45 -3.29 12.96
C ARG A 15 13.26 -3.75 12.12
N GLN A 16 12.15 -4.15 12.75
CA GLN A 16 10.95 -4.67 12.11
C GLN A 16 9.91 -3.57 11.81
N VAL A 17 10.11 -2.35 12.32
CA VAL A 17 9.14 -1.25 12.22
C VAL A 17 8.77 -0.94 10.77
N GLU A 18 9.76 -0.84 9.87
CA GLU A 18 9.50 -0.48 8.47
C GLU A 18 8.66 -1.54 7.76
N GLU A 19 9.01 -2.82 7.92
CA GLU A 19 8.31 -3.93 7.27
C GLU A 19 6.89 -4.10 7.81
N ALA A 20 6.70 -3.99 9.12
CA ALA A 20 5.38 -4.03 9.74
C ALA A 20 4.48 -2.89 9.22
N MET A 21 5.03 -1.68 9.10
CA MET A 21 4.28 -0.53 8.59
C MET A 21 3.98 -0.63 7.10
N LEU A 22 4.94 -1.05 6.29
CA LEU A 22 4.74 -1.25 4.85
C LEU A 22 3.70 -2.34 4.59
N ALA A 23 3.71 -3.45 5.33
CA ALA A 23 2.71 -4.51 5.19
C ALA A 23 1.29 -4.01 5.45
N VAL A 24 1.07 -3.24 6.52
CA VAL A 24 -0.25 -2.66 6.84
C VAL A 24 -0.69 -1.65 5.78
N LEU A 25 0.18 -0.69 5.45
CA LEU A 25 -0.16 0.42 4.55
C LEU A 25 -0.39 -0.07 3.11
N HIS A 26 0.45 -0.96 2.60
CA HIS A 26 0.26 -1.54 1.25
C HIS A 26 -1.00 -2.39 1.17
N THR A 27 -1.34 -3.14 2.21
CA THR A 27 -2.59 -3.91 2.25
C THR A 27 -3.81 -2.99 2.20
N VAL A 28 -3.80 -1.88 2.95
CA VAL A 28 -4.88 -0.88 2.86
C VAL A 28 -4.95 -0.25 1.47
N LEU A 29 -3.82 0.14 0.90
CA LEU A 29 -3.75 0.80 -0.41
C LEU A 29 -4.09 -0.13 -1.57
N LEU A 30 -3.83 -1.44 -1.45
CA LEU A 30 -4.33 -2.44 -2.39
C LEU A 30 -5.87 -2.41 -2.47
N HIS A 31 -6.55 -2.27 -1.33
CA HIS A 31 -8.02 -2.17 -1.27
C HIS A 31 -8.56 -0.75 -1.51
N ARG A 32 -7.69 0.23 -1.73
CA ARG A 32 -8.05 1.66 -1.89
C ARG A 32 -7.48 2.27 -3.17
N SER A 33 -6.98 1.44 -4.07
CA SER A 33 -6.51 1.83 -5.39
C SER A 33 -7.31 1.13 -6.48
N THR A 34 -7.30 1.71 -7.67
CA THR A 34 -7.96 1.18 -8.85
C THR A 34 -7.14 1.54 -10.09
N GLY A 35 -7.46 0.92 -11.22
CA GLY A 35 -6.80 1.21 -12.48
C GLY A 35 -6.99 2.66 -12.89
N LYS A 36 -6.07 3.18 -13.70
CA LYS A 36 -6.19 4.56 -14.22
C LYS A 36 -7.41 4.69 -15.11
N PHE A 37 -8.20 5.73 -14.89
CA PHE A 37 -9.40 6.03 -15.66
C PHE A 37 -9.00 6.81 -16.92
N HIS A 38 -9.51 6.39 -18.07
CA HIS A 38 -9.36 7.10 -19.33
C HIS A 38 -10.73 7.52 -19.83
N TYR A 39 -11.06 8.79 -19.64
CA TYR A 39 -12.35 9.37 -20.04
C TYR A 39 -12.34 9.79 -21.50
N LYS A 40 -13.46 9.54 -22.19
CA LYS A 40 -13.76 10.09 -23.51
C LYS A 40 -14.64 11.33 -23.38
N LYS A 41 -14.74 12.12 -24.45
CA LYS A 41 -15.53 13.37 -24.46
C LYS A 41 -17.01 13.12 -24.15
N GLU A 42 -17.51 11.95 -24.50
CA GLU A 42 -18.89 11.51 -24.28
C GLU A 42 -19.15 11.04 -22.84
N GLY A 43 -18.17 11.11 -21.95
CA GLY A 43 -18.28 10.75 -20.54
C GLY A 43 -18.07 9.26 -20.23
N THR A 44 -18.01 8.40 -21.24
CA THR A 44 -17.61 6.99 -21.06
C THR A 44 -16.15 6.87 -20.67
N TYR A 45 -15.79 5.87 -19.87
CA TYR A 45 -14.42 5.63 -19.44
C TYR A 45 -14.03 4.15 -19.58
N SER A 46 -12.72 3.92 -19.75
CA SER A 46 -12.10 2.62 -19.48
C SER A 46 -11.25 2.71 -18.21
N ILE A 47 -11.04 1.56 -17.57
CA ILE A 47 -10.23 1.44 -16.37
C ILE A 47 -9.05 0.51 -16.71
N GLY A 48 -7.83 0.98 -16.42
CA GLY A 48 -6.63 0.15 -16.55
C GLY A 48 -6.61 -1.05 -15.60
N THR A 49 -5.63 -1.93 -15.75
CA THR A 49 -5.41 -3.03 -14.79
C THR A 49 -4.37 -2.61 -13.75
N VAL A 50 -4.56 -3.02 -12.49
CA VAL A 50 -3.57 -2.84 -11.41
C VAL A 50 -2.82 -4.16 -11.25
N GLY A 51 -1.50 -4.12 -11.46
CA GLY A 51 -0.63 -5.26 -11.12
C GLY A 51 -0.44 -5.39 -9.62
N ILE A 52 -0.16 -6.60 -9.16
CA ILE A 52 0.19 -6.90 -7.76
C ILE A 52 1.53 -7.63 -7.68
N GLN A 53 2.19 -7.53 -6.54
CA GLN A 53 3.48 -8.15 -6.28
C GLN A 53 3.56 -8.62 -4.83
N ASP A 54 4.04 -9.85 -4.64
CA ASP A 54 4.43 -10.40 -3.34
C ASP A 54 5.76 -9.77 -2.89
N VAL A 55 5.84 -9.42 -1.61
CA VAL A 55 7.03 -8.86 -0.97
C VAL A 55 7.29 -9.65 0.30
N ASP A 56 8.42 -10.35 0.31
CA ASP A 56 8.94 -11.02 1.49
C ASP A 56 9.60 -10.00 2.42
N CYS A 57 9.36 -10.14 3.72
CA CYS A 57 10.03 -9.38 4.75
C CYS A 57 11.34 -10.08 5.15
N ASP A 58 12.40 -9.30 5.37
CA ASP A 58 13.71 -9.79 5.79
C ASP A 58 13.85 -9.90 7.32
N PHE A 59 13.09 -9.10 8.08
CA PHE A 59 13.15 -9.07 9.55
C PHE A 59 11.92 -9.66 10.24
N ILE A 60 10.89 -10.04 9.48
CA ILE A 60 9.67 -10.68 9.96
C ILE A 60 9.41 -11.90 9.06
N ASP A 61 9.08 -13.06 9.62
CA ASP A 61 8.68 -14.25 8.85
C ASP A 61 7.27 -14.04 8.26
N PHE A 62 7.15 -13.16 7.27
CA PHE A 62 5.90 -12.72 6.68
C PHE A 62 6.08 -12.27 5.23
N THR A 63 5.03 -12.44 4.42
CA THR A 63 4.96 -11.97 3.04
C THR A 63 3.67 -11.17 2.88
N TYR A 64 3.75 -9.98 2.28
CA TYR A 64 2.57 -9.15 1.98
C TYR A 64 2.44 -8.88 0.48
N VAL A 65 1.22 -8.55 0.06
CA VAL A 65 0.92 -8.16 -1.32
C VAL A 65 0.83 -6.65 -1.41
N ARG A 66 1.50 -6.06 -2.40
CA ARG A 66 1.35 -4.64 -2.77
C ARG A 66 0.89 -4.48 -4.21
N VAL A 67 0.42 -3.29 -4.54
CA VAL A 67 0.27 -2.90 -5.95
C VAL A 67 1.65 -2.72 -6.60
N SER A 68 1.76 -3.10 -7.88
CA SER A 68 2.97 -2.94 -8.70
C SER A 68 3.15 -1.48 -9.14
N SER A 69 3.31 -0.57 -8.18
CA SER A 69 3.56 0.86 -8.40
C SER A 69 4.81 1.29 -7.62
N GLU A 70 5.90 1.51 -8.35
CA GLU A 70 7.18 1.97 -7.78
C GLU A 70 7.09 3.38 -7.18
N GLU A 71 6.25 4.24 -7.76
CA GLU A 71 6.02 5.59 -7.23
C GLU A 71 5.36 5.52 -5.85
N LEU A 72 4.35 4.66 -5.70
CA LEU A 72 3.66 4.47 -4.42
C LEU A 72 4.57 3.82 -3.38
N ASP A 73 5.29 2.76 -3.76
CA ASP A 73 6.21 2.08 -2.85
C ASP A 73 7.32 3.02 -2.36
N ARG A 74 7.92 3.82 -3.26
CA ARG A 74 8.93 4.81 -2.90
C ARG A 74 8.39 5.87 -1.95
N ALA A 75 7.18 6.37 -2.19
CA ALA A 75 6.56 7.38 -1.32
C ALA A 75 6.31 6.83 0.08
N LEU A 76 5.80 5.61 0.20
CA LEU A 76 5.59 4.94 1.48
C LEU A 76 6.91 4.66 2.20
N ARG A 77 7.91 4.10 1.51
CA ARG A 77 9.23 3.83 2.09
C ARG A 77 9.89 5.10 2.63
N LYS A 78 9.76 6.22 1.90
CA LYS A 78 10.29 7.50 2.37
C LYS A 78 9.66 7.92 3.71
N VAL A 79 8.33 7.97 3.78
CA VAL A 79 7.65 8.45 4.99
C VAL A 79 7.77 7.47 6.15
N VAL A 80 7.75 6.16 5.89
CA VAL A 80 7.95 5.13 6.92
C VAL A 80 9.39 5.16 7.44
N GLY A 81 10.38 5.39 6.58
CA GLY A 81 11.77 5.57 6.99
C GLY A 81 12.02 6.84 7.81
N GLU A 82 11.26 7.91 7.56
CA GLU A 82 11.28 9.14 8.39
C GLU A 82 10.55 8.97 9.74
N PHE A 83 9.65 7.98 9.85
CA PHE A 83 8.90 7.68 11.07
C PHE A 83 9.69 6.82 12.09
N LYS A 84 10.54 5.93 11.59
CA LYS A 84 11.41 5.06 12.39
C LYS A 84 12.48 5.84 13.16
#